data_AF-A0A398B2Q9-F1
#
_entry.id   AF-A0A398B2Q9-F1
#
_cell.length_a   1.000
_cell.length_b   1.000
_cell.length_c   1.000
_cell.angle_alpha   90.00
_cell.angle_beta   90.00
_cell.angle_gamma   90.00
#
_symmetry.space_group_name_H-M   'P 1'
#
loop_
_entity.id
_entity.type
_entity.pdbx_description
1 polymer ?
#
loop_
_entity_poly.entity_id
_entity_poly.type
_entity_poly.pdbx_seq_one_letter_code
_entity_poly.pdbx_strand_id
1 'polypeptide(L)'
;MDDLIHKKISGTVFSWNLDTGELNYEGAHATLFWVETTLKSIFETLEELTGSDEIKVVMQTAGFWTGKIVGEDIYSKEQIEEIIRDLPRTYQVAGWGKISIDSLSVEEKIIRLKLENTWEVRLVLEQAKDDPIAERQNPLLCSFRTPKRIFIVRKGKLHNRGIDRRREVGSRSM
;
A
#
# COMPACT_ATOMS: atom_id res chain seq x y z
N MET A 1 26.49 -6.49 -26.30
CA MET A 1 25.04 -6.72 -26.45
C MET A 1 24.41 -5.52 -25.77
N ASP A 2 23.45 -4.85 -26.41
CA ASP A 2 22.75 -3.75 -25.74
C ASP A 2 21.79 -4.38 -24.74
N ASP A 3 22.26 -4.52 -23.50
CA ASP A 3 21.48 -5.10 -22.40
C ASP A 3 20.56 -4.05 -21.73
N LEU A 4 20.21 -3.00 -22.49
CA LEU A 4 19.23 -1.99 -22.13
C LEU A 4 17.86 -2.38 -22.67
N ILE A 5 16.95 -2.69 -21.76
CA ILE A 5 15.55 -2.94 -22.07
C ILE A 5 14.78 -1.65 -21.85
N HIS A 6 14.06 -1.18 -22.85
CA HIS A 6 13.09 -0.09 -22.72
C HIS A 6 11.74 -0.55 -23.25
N LYS A 7 10.71 -0.53 -22.38
CA LYS A 7 9.38 -1.03 -22.74
C LYS A 7 8.30 -0.12 -22.20
N LYS A 8 7.37 0.23 -23.08
CA LYS A 8 6.10 0.87 -22.70
C LYS A 8 5.03 -0.21 -22.58
N ILE A 9 4.51 -0.42 -21.38
CA ILE A 9 3.40 -1.32 -21.11
C ILE A 9 2.25 -0.47 -20.67
N SER A 10 1.22 -0.38 -21.52
CA SER A 10 0.02 0.35 -21.15
C SER A 10 0.33 1.77 -20.65
N GLY A 11 0.97 2.62 -21.47
CA GLY A 11 1.25 4.01 -21.07
C GLY A 11 2.43 4.16 -20.12
N THR A 12 2.70 3.14 -19.30
CA THR A 12 3.76 3.12 -18.30
C THR A 12 5.09 2.68 -18.86
N VAL A 13 6.14 3.40 -18.46
CA VAL A 13 7.50 3.20 -18.97
C VAL A 13 8.34 2.39 -17.99
N PHE A 14 8.94 1.32 -18.49
CA PHE A 14 9.97 0.54 -17.82
C PHE A 14 11.28 0.72 -18.57
N SER A 15 12.36 0.90 -17.81
CA SER A 15 13.70 0.69 -18.34
C SER A 15 14.53 -0.16 -17.41
N TRP A 16 15.28 -1.08 -17.96
CA TRP A 16 16.19 -1.94 -17.21
C TRP A 16 17.53 -1.94 -17.92
N ASN A 17 18.53 -1.42 -17.24
CA ASN A 17 19.91 -1.52 -17.68
C ASN A 17 20.55 -2.72 -16.96
N LEU A 18 20.84 -3.82 -17.66
CA LEU A 18 21.44 -4.99 -17.00
C LEU A 18 22.94 -4.83 -16.74
N ASP A 19 23.62 -3.92 -17.45
CA ASP A 19 25.04 -3.61 -17.18
C ASP A 19 25.19 -2.93 -15.80
N THR A 20 24.24 -2.07 -15.43
CA THR A 20 24.23 -1.39 -14.11
C THR A 20 23.34 -2.06 -13.08
N GLY A 21 22.44 -2.96 -13.51
CA GLY A 21 21.42 -3.58 -12.66
C GLY A 21 20.25 -2.66 -12.30
N GLU A 22 20.15 -1.47 -12.91
CA GLU A 22 19.15 -0.47 -12.57
C GLU A 22 17.81 -0.76 -13.27
N LEU A 23 16.79 -1.00 -12.46
CA LEU A 23 15.40 -1.01 -12.89
C LEU A 23 14.76 0.35 -12.58
N ASN A 24 14.16 0.97 -13.59
CA ASN A 24 13.37 2.18 -13.45
C ASN A 24 11.93 1.94 -13.89
N TYR A 25 11.00 2.47 -13.09
CA TYR A 25 9.56 2.45 -13.29
C TYR A 25 9.04 3.89 -13.22
N GLU A 26 8.38 4.36 -14.29
CA GLU A 26 7.89 5.76 -14.41
C GLU A 26 8.97 6.82 -14.08
N GLY A 27 10.21 6.56 -14.48
CA GLY A 27 11.34 7.49 -14.26
C GLY A 27 11.94 7.47 -12.86
N ALA A 28 11.48 6.59 -11.96
CA ALA A 28 12.04 6.39 -10.64
C ALA A 28 12.68 5.01 -10.49
N HIS A 29 13.72 4.90 -9.66
CA HIS A 29 14.34 3.60 -9.35
C HIS A 29 13.34 2.68 -8.64
N ALA A 30 13.32 1.42 -9.07
CA ALA A 30 12.45 0.39 -8.52
C ALA A 30 13.24 -0.90 -8.28
N THR A 31 12.69 -1.76 -7.43
CA THR A 31 13.25 -3.08 -7.15
C THR A 31 12.11 -4.10 -7.15
N LEU A 32 12.39 -5.28 -7.68
CA LEU A 32 11.45 -6.40 -7.69
C LEU A 32 11.56 -7.19 -6.40
N PHE A 33 10.42 -7.46 -5.79
CA PHE A 33 10.30 -8.37 -4.65
C PHE A 33 9.37 -9.51 -5.03
N TRP A 34 9.80 -10.75 -4.76
CA TRP A 34 8.89 -11.90 -4.79
C TRP A 34 7.93 -11.80 -3.61
N VAL A 35 6.64 -11.98 -3.88
CA VAL A 35 5.59 -11.85 -2.86
C VAL A 35 5.70 -12.97 -1.84
N GLU A 36 5.80 -14.20 -2.32
CA GLU A 36 5.73 -15.43 -1.52
C GLU A 36 7.00 -15.70 -0.70
N THR A 37 8.12 -15.05 -1.05
CA THR A 37 9.39 -15.23 -0.34
C THR A 37 9.84 -13.92 0.31
N THR A 38 10.36 -12.95 -0.46
CA THR A 38 11.02 -11.78 0.13
C THR A 38 10.05 -10.86 0.88
N LEU A 39 8.91 -10.52 0.30
CA LEU A 39 7.89 -9.70 0.98
C LEU A 39 7.34 -10.45 2.19
N LYS A 40 7.01 -11.74 2.05
CA LYS A 40 6.56 -12.58 3.17
C LYS A 40 7.54 -12.54 4.34
N SER A 41 8.83 -12.80 4.11
CA SER A 41 9.83 -12.76 5.16
C SER A 41 9.96 -11.39 5.82
N ILE A 42 9.86 -10.29 5.07
CA ILE A 42 9.87 -8.94 5.65
C ILE A 42 8.66 -8.74 6.57
N PHE A 43 7.46 -9.14 6.13
CA PHE A 43 6.24 -8.98 6.92
C PHE A 43 6.20 -9.86 8.15
N GLU A 44 6.64 -11.11 8.03
CA GLU A 44 6.77 -12.02 9.18
C GLU A 44 7.77 -11.50 10.19
N THR A 45 8.91 -10.98 9.73
CA THR A 45 9.90 -10.38 10.63
C THR A 45 9.33 -9.16 11.35
N LEU A 46 8.60 -8.28 10.63
CA LEU A 46 7.97 -7.14 11.26
C LEU A 46 6.90 -7.55 12.27
N GLU A 47 6.06 -8.52 11.92
CA GLU A 47 5.04 -9.07 12.81
C GLU A 47 5.64 -9.70 14.06
N GLU A 48 6.74 -10.47 13.93
CA GLU A 48 7.48 -11.04 15.05
C GLU A 48 8.03 -9.96 15.99
N LEU A 49 8.53 -8.86 15.43
CA LEU A 49 9.14 -7.77 16.19
C LEU A 49 8.11 -6.81 16.83
N THR A 50 7.00 -6.53 16.14
CA THR A 50 6.04 -5.50 16.57
C THR A 50 4.78 -6.06 17.21
N GLY A 51 4.43 -7.31 16.91
CA GLY A 51 3.11 -7.87 17.16
C GLY A 51 2.16 -7.70 15.97
N SER A 52 1.17 -8.60 15.89
CA SER A 52 0.20 -8.69 14.80
C SER A 52 -0.77 -7.51 14.72
N ASP A 53 -1.07 -6.82 15.83
CA ASP A 53 -1.97 -5.66 15.79
C ASP A 53 -1.24 -4.40 15.27
N GLU A 54 0.04 -4.28 15.61
CA GLU A 54 0.92 -3.18 15.25
C GLU A 54 1.28 -3.18 13.75
N ILE A 55 1.41 -4.35 13.11
CA ILE A 55 1.71 -4.45 11.67
C ILE A 55 0.66 -3.74 10.81
N LYS A 56 -0.60 -3.74 11.26
CA LYS A 56 -1.68 -3.03 10.57
C LYS A 56 -1.45 -1.52 10.57
N VAL A 57 -0.99 -0.97 11.69
CA VAL A 57 -0.68 0.45 11.82
C VAL A 57 0.52 0.80 10.95
N VAL A 58 1.56 -0.05 10.93
CA VAL A 58 2.71 0.12 10.03
C VAL A 58 2.25 0.16 8.58
N MET A 59 1.42 -0.79 8.14
CA MET A 59 0.93 -0.85 6.76
C MET A 59 0.07 0.37 6.37
N GLN A 60 -0.84 0.79 7.25
CA GLN A 60 -1.64 1.98 7.03
C GLN A 60 -0.77 3.24 6.96
N THR A 61 0.24 3.34 7.80
CA THR A 61 1.16 4.47 7.85
C THR A 61 2.04 4.51 6.60
N ALA A 62 2.60 3.38 6.19
CA ALA A 62 3.39 3.26 4.96
C ALA A 62 2.54 3.62 3.73
N GLY A 63 1.33 3.06 3.61
CA GLY A 63 0.40 3.37 2.53
C GLY A 63 -0.02 4.85 2.49
N PHE A 64 -0.25 5.47 3.65
CA PHE A 64 -0.56 6.90 3.75
C PHE A 64 0.61 7.76 3.24
N TRP A 65 1.83 7.49 3.69
CA TRP A 65 3.00 8.26 3.26
C TRP A 65 3.31 8.09 1.78
N THR A 66 3.32 6.85 1.28
CA THR A 66 3.54 6.59 -0.15
C THR A 66 2.44 7.23 -1.00
N GLY A 67 1.17 7.10 -0.60
CA GLY A 67 0.05 7.72 -1.29
C GLY A 67 0.13 9.26 -1.30
N LYS A 68 0.60 9.85 -0.19
CA LYS A 68 0.84 11.30 -0.10
C LYS A 68 1.97 11.74 -1.04
N ILE A 69 3.11 11.05 -1.01
CA ILE A 69 4.25 11.33 -1.90
C ILE A 69 3.83 11.23 -3.37
N VAL A 70 3.18 10.13 -3.76
CA VAL A 70 2.69 9.94 -5.13
C VAL A 70 1.67 11.02 -5.51
N GLY A 71 0.73 11.35 -4.61
CA GLY A 71 -0.27 12.38 -4.88
C GLY A 71 0.31 13.80 -5.00
N GLU A 72 1.32 14.14 -4.19
CA GLU A 72 1.94 15.47 -4.15
C GLU A 72 3.05 15.63 -5.20
N ASP A 73 3.81 14.58 -5.51
CA ASP A 73 4.98 14.67 -6.39
C ASP A 73 4.66 14.26 -7.83
N ILE A 74 3.82 13.24 -8.03
CA ILE A 74 3.52 12.70 -9.36
C ILE A 74 2.26 13.37 -9.93
N TYR A 75 1.20 13.43 -9.12
CA TYR A 75 -0.13 13.84 -9.59
C TYR A 75 -0.53 15.28 -9.26
N SER A 76 0.35 16.09 -8.64
CA SER A 76 -0.03 17.43 -8.14
C SER A 76 -0.48 18.43 -9.21
N LYS A 77 -0.16 18.17 -10.48
CA LYS A 77 -0.54 19.03 -11.61
C LYS A 77 -1.66 18.45 -12.47
N GLU A 78 -2.09 17.23 -12.20
CA GLU A 78 -3.11 16.53 -12.98
C GLU A 78 -4.52 16.86 -12.48
N GLN A 79 -5.49 16.84 -13.39
CA GLN A 79 -6.89 16.96 -13.01
C GLN A 79 -7.38 15.64 -12.40
N ILE A 80 -8.37 15.71 -11.50
CA ILE A 80 -8.85 14.52 -10.79
C ILE A 80 -9.36 13.43 -11.75
N GLU A 81 -9.92 13.84 -12.89
CA GLU A 81 -10.39 12.96 -13.96
C GLU A 81 -9.25 12.18 -14.62
N GLU A 82 -8.09 12.81 -14.78
CA GLU A 82 -6.88 12.19 -15.35
C GLU A 82 -6.29 11.19 -14.36
N ILE A 83 -6.16 11.60 -13.10
CA ILE A 83 -5.69 10.73 -12.02
C ILE A 83 -6.56 9.46 -11.92
N ILE A 84 -7.88 9.62 -11.97
CA ILE A 84 -8.84 8.51 -11.87
C ILE A 84 -8.73 7.56 -13.06
N ARG A 85 -8.39 8.07 -14.24
CA ARG A 85 -8.16 7.24 -15.42
C ARG A 85 -6.84 6.47 -15.34
N ASP A 86 -5.78 7.12 -14.85
CA ASP A 86 -4.41 6.63 -15.01
C ASP A 86 -3.89 5.85 -13.79
N LEU A 87 -4.40 6.15 -12.59
CA LEU A 87 -4.00 5.50 -11.34
C LEU A 87 -4.28 3.98 -11.34
N PRO A 88 -5.48 3.48 -11.71
CA PRO A 88 -5.73 2.03 -11.71
C PRO A 88 -4.78 1.26 -12.63
N ARG A 89 -4.43 1.87 -13.77
CA ARG A 89 -3.52 1.30 -14.75
C ARG A 89 -2.09 1.22 -14.22
N THR A 90 -1.63 2.30 -13.61
CA THR A 90 -0.29 2.39 -12.98
C THR A 90 -0.11 1.26 -11.96
N TYR A 91 -1.07 1.10 -11.04
CA TYR A 91 -0.99 0.05 -10.02
C TYR A 91 -1.12 -1.37 -10.60
N GLN A 92 -1.95 -1.55 -11.63
CA GLN A 92 -2.09 -2.83 -12.31
C GLN A 92 -0.81 -3.26 -13.03
N VAL A 93 -0.17 -2.33 -13.75
CA VAL A 93 1.06 -2.59 -14.51
C VAL A 93 2.24 -2.87 -13.57
N ALA A 94 2.31 -2.20 -12.41
CA ALA A 94 3.31 -2.48 -11.39
C ALA A 94 3.06 -3.76 -10.56
N GLY A 95 1.93 -4.46 -10.77
CA GLY A 95 1.66 -5.74 -10.13
C GLY A 95 1.03 -5.67 -8.73
N TRP A 96 0.55 -4.50 -8.29
CA TRP A 96 -0.13 -4.34 -6.99
C TRP A 96 -1.48 -5.07 -6.94
N GLY A 97 -2.11 -5.25 -8.09
CA GLY A 97 -3.44 -5.83 -8.23
C GLY A 97 -4.27 -5.08 -9.25
N LYS A 98 -5.48 -5.58 -9.52
CA LYS A 98 -6.42 -4.93 -10.40
C LYS A 98 -7.31 -4.00 -9.59
N ILE A 99 -7.29 -2.72 -9.93
CA ILE A 99 -8.13 -1.68 -9.34
C ILE A 99 -9.20 -1.31 -10.38
N SER A 100 -10.47 -1.24 -9.97
CA SER A 100 -11.53 -0.66 -10.77
C SER A 100 -12.30 0.38 -9.97
N ILE A 101 -12.69 1.47 -10.64
CA ILE A 101 -13.42 2.58 -10.02
C ILE A 101 -14.89 2.39 -10.36
N ASP A 102 -15.70 2.05 -9.37
CA ASP A 102 -17.13 1.80 -9.54
C ASP A 102 -17.90 3.13 -9.58
N SER A 103 -17.50 4.11 -8.76
CA SER A 103 -18.05 5.46 -8.82
C SER A 103 -17.15 6.51 -8.17
N LEU A 104 -17.32 7.76 -8.60
CA LEU A 104 -16.72 8.95 -8.01
C LEU A 104 -17.80 10.01 -7.82
N SER A 105 -17.84 10.63 -6.64
CA SER A 105 -18.52 11.90 -6.39
C SER A 105 -17.48 12.90 -5.88
N VAL A 106 -17.15 13.89 -6.71
CA VAL A 106 -16.21 14.96 -6.37
C VAL A 106 -16.81 15.88 -5.29
N GLU A 107 -18.11 16.18 -5.40
CA GLU A 107 -18.85 16.99 -4.44
C GLU A 107 -18.83 16.38 -3.04
N GLU A 108 -19.20 15.09 -2.94
CA GLU A 108 -19.22 14.35 -1.67
C GLU A 108 -17.81 13.90 -1.23
N LYS A 109 -16.80 14.06 -2.08
CA LYS A 109 -15.43 13.54 -1.89
C LYS A 109 -15.43 12.06 -1.55
N ILE A 110 -16.22 11.31 -2.31
CA ILE A 110 -16.37 9.86 -2.18
C ILE A 110 -15.92 9.21 -3.46
N ILE A 111 -14.99 8.25 -3.33
CA ILE A 111 -14.67 7.31 -4.39
C ILE A 111 -15.03 5.91 -3.93
N ARG A 112 -15.53 5.09 -4.85
CA ARG A 112 -15.83 3.67 -4.66
C ARG A 112 -14.91 2.87 -5.55
N LEU A 113 -14.00 2.13 -4.92
CA LEU A 113 -13.00 1.31 -5.59
C LEU A 113 -13.24 -0.16 -5.31
N LYS A 114 -13.01 -1.00 -6.31
CA LYS A 114 -12.95 -2.46 -6.19
C LYS A 114 -11.52 -2.92 -6.47
N LEU A 115 -11.03 -3.79 -5.59
CA LEU A 115 -9.70 -4.38 -5.66
C LEU A 115 -9.81 -5.89 -5.90
N GLU A 116 -9.06 -6.40 -6.87
CA GLU A 116 -9.01 -7.82 -7.25
C GLU A 116 -7.56 -8.26 -7.42
N ASN A 117 -7.25 -9.52 -7.09
CA ASN A 117 -5.94 -10.14 -7.31
C ASN A 117 -4.76 -9.34 -6.73
N THR A 118 -4.96 -8.69 -5.58
CA THR A 118 -3.91 -7.86 -4.96
C THR A 118 -2.82 -8.71 -4.32
N TRP A 119 -1.62 -8.15 -4.25
CA TRP A 119 -0.48 -8.84 -3.64
C TRP A 119 -0.71 -9.10 -2.14
N GLU A 120 -1.45 -8.23 -1.42
CA GLU A 120 -1.75 -8.43 0.01
C GLU A 120 -2.57 -9.70 0.22
N VAL A 121 -3.56 -9.95 -0.65
CA VAL A 121 -4.37 -11.17 -0.59
C VAL A 121 -3.49 -12.41 -0.84
N ARG A 122 -2.55 -12.34 -1.79
CA ARG A 122 -1.63 -13.45 -2.05
C ARG A 122 -0.72 -13.72 -0.86
N LEU A 123 -0.13 -12.68 -0.27
CA LEU A 123 0.72 -12.79 0.91
C LEU A 123 -0.04 -13.45 2.06
N VAL A 124 -1.25 -12.98 2.33
CA VAL A 124 -2.10 -13.52 3.40
C VAL A 124 -2.43 -15.00 3.17
N LEU A 125 -2.76 -15.38 1.93
CA LEU A 125 -2.99 -16.78 1.58
C LEU A 125 -1.74 -17.64 1.71
N GLU A 126 -0.56 -17.07 1.47
CA GLU A 126 0.72 -17.77 1.65
C GLU A 126 1.02 -18.00 3.13
N GLN A 127 0.87 -16.98 3.98
CA GLN A 127 1.06 -17.09 5.43
C GLN A 127 0.12 -18.12 6.07
N ALA A 128 -1.13 -18.22 5.59
CA ALA A 128 -2.10 -19.17 6.10
C ALA A 128 -1.73 -20.65 5.85
N LYS A 129 -0.80 -20.94 4.93
CA LYS A 129 -0.29 -22.31 4.72
C LYS A 129 0.62 -22.76 5.86
N ASP A 130 1.33 -21.84 6.49
CA ASP A 130 2.30 -22.13 7.55
C ASP A 130 1.64 -22.22 8.94
N ASP A 131 0.53 -21.50 9.15
CA ASP A 131 -0.30 -21.61 10.36
C ASP A 131 -1.81 -21.46 10.05
N PRO A 132 -2.58 -22.58 10.04
CA PRO A 132 -4.03 -22.56 9.82
C PRO A 132 -4.84 -21.86 10.94
N ILE A 133 -4.26 -21.67 12.13
CA ILE A 133 -4.92 -21.02 13.28
C ILE A 133 -4.75 -19.49 13.19
N ALA A 134 -3.65 -19.01 12.62
CA ALA A 134 -3.43 -17.59 12.28
C ALA A 134 -4.54 -17.02 11.37
N GLU A 135 -5.26 -17.88 10.64
CA GLU A 135 -6.40 -17.50 9.80
C GLU A 135 -7.56 -16.80 10.58
N ARG A 136 -7.68 -17.05 11.89
CA ARG A 136 -8.70 -16.43 12.77
C ARG A 136 -8.22 -15.20 13.52
N GLN A 137 -6.91 -15.03 13.70
CA GLN A 137 -6.34 -13.97 14.54
C GLN A 137 -5.59 -12.90 13.74
N ASN A 138 -5.28 -13.14 12.46
CA ASN A 138 -4.57 -12.17 11.64
C ASN A 138 -5.50 -10.97 11.31
N PRO A 139 -5.19 -9.75 11.78
CA PRO A 139 -6.02 -8.57 11.55
C PRO A 139 -6.03 -8.09 10.08
N LEU A 140 -5.08 -8.56 9.26
CA LEU A 140 -5.12 -8.46 7.79
C LEU A 140 -6.16 -9.43 7.21
N LEU A 141 -6.45 -10.59 7.80
CA LEU A 141 -7.52 -11.47 7.30
C LEU A 141 -8.93 -10.92 7.59
N CYS A 142 -9.16 -10.35 8.77
CA CYS A 142 -10.46 -9.73 9.12
C CYS A 142 -10.76 -8.49 8.25
N SER A 143 -9.73 -7.76 7.83
CA SER A 143 -9.86 -6.57 7.00
C SER A 143 -9.85 -6.86 5.48
N PHE A 144 -9.70 -8.12 5.04
CA PHE A 144 -9.59 -8.46 3.61
C PHE A 144 -10.47 -9.66 3.16
N ARG A 145 -11.30 -10.21 4.06
CA ARG A 145 -12.18 -11.40 3.89
C ARG A 145 -13.27 -11.38 2.79
N THR A 146 -13.31 -10.41 1.89
CA THR A 146 -14.28 -10.41 0.77
C THR A 146 -13.59 -10.08 -0.56
N PRO A 147 -13.72 -10.93 -1.60
CA PRO A 147 -13.16 -10.67 -2.93
C PRO A 147 -13.85 -9.52 -3.68
N LYS A 148 -14.77 -8.82 -3.01
CA LYS A 148 -15.49 -7.64 -3.47
C LYS A 148 -15.57 -6.67 -2.30
N ARG A 149 -14.59 -5.75 -2.19
CA ARG A 149 -14.71 -4.60 -1.30
C ARG A 149 -14.85 -3.34 -2.12
N ILE A 150 -15.93 -2.61 -1.84
CA ILE A 150 -16.08 -1.21 -2.21
C ILE A 150 -15.41 -0.40 -1.10
N PHE A 151 -14.25 0.17 -1.37
CA PHE A 151 -13.63 1.12 -0.44
C PHE A 151 -14.23 2.50 -0.66
N ILE A 152 -14.78 3.09 0.42
CA ILE A 152 -15.24 4.49 0.44
C ILE A 152 -14.14 5.30 1.12
N VAL A 153 -13.36 6.05 0.35
CA VAL A 153 -12.41 7.02 0.93
C VAL A 153 -13.14 8.34 1.12
N ARG A 154 -13.18 8.85 2.36
CA ARG A 154 -13.69 10.19 2.71
C ARG A 154 -12.55 10.99 3.34
N LYS A 155 -12.33 12.23 2.88
CA LYS A 155 -11.35 13.14 3.50
C LYS A 155 -11.89 13.66 4.84
N GLY A 156 -11.44 13.09 5.96
CA GLY A 156 -11.75 13.58 7.31
C GLY A 156 -10.69 14.58 7.81
N LYS A 157 -11.13 15.67 8.48
CA LYS A 157 -10.26 16.57 9.24
C LYS A 157 -9.65 15.79 10.41
N LEU A 158 -8.34 15.62 10.44
CA LEU A 158 -7.62 15.21 11.65
C LEU A 158 -7.70 16.35 12.67
N HIS A 159 -8.48 16.14 13.73
CA HIS A 159 -8.45 17.00 14.91
C HIS A 159 -7.23 16.59 15.75
N ASN A 160 -6.21 17.44 15.75
CA ASN A 160 -5.00 17.25 16.52
C ASN A 160 -5.34 17.43 18.01
N ARG A 161 -5.61 16.35 18.75
CA ARG A 161 -5.66 16.43 20.21
C ARG A 161 -4.22 16.38 20.71
N GLY A 162 -3.73 17.53 21.15
CA GLY A 162 -2.44 17.67 21.79
C GLY A 162 -2.31 16.70 22.96
N ILE A 163 -1.17 16.00 22.97
CA ILE A 163 -0.70 15.19 24.10
C ILE A 163 -0.24 16.20 25.17
N ASP A 164 -1.07 16.46 26.18
CA ASP A 164 -0.66 17.16 27.40
C ASP A 164 0.19 16.19 28.23
N ARG A 165 1.52 16.27 28.08
CA ARG A 165 2.47 15.65 29.01
C ARG A 165 2.56 16.53 30.25
N ARG A 166 1.71 16.28 31.24
CA ARG A 166 1.97 16.74 32.61
C ARG A 166 2.41 15.56 33.48
N ARG A 167 3.60 15.75 34.04
CA ARG A 167 4.41 14.83 34.81
C ARG A 167 3.70 14.45 36.12
N GLU A 168 3.53 13.15 36.36
CA GLU A 168 3.51 12.65 37.73
C GLU A 168 4.97 12.49 38.18
N VAL A 169 5.43 13.41 39.03
CA VAL A 169 6.59 13.19 39.89
C VAL A 169 6.02 13.15 41.31
N GLY A 170 6.20 12.00 41.94
CA GLY A 170 5.63 11.72 43.25
C GLY A 170 6.20 12.58 44.38
N SER A 171 5.48 12.56 45.50
CA SER A 171 6.09 12.79 46.80
C SER A 171 5.40 11.89 47.84
N ARG A 172 6.19 10.99 48.43
CA ARG A 172 5.92 10.36 49.72
C ARG A 172 5.89 11.45 50.80
N SER A 173 5.00 11.36 51.77
CA SER A 173 5.33 11.11 53.19
C SER A 173 4.20 11.53 54.14
N MET A 174 4.02 10.69 55.17
CA MET A 174 3.22 10.78 56.40
C MET A 174 1.72 10.57 56.30
#